data_AF-A0A5K1GY20-F1
#
_entry.id   AF-A0A5K1GY20-F1
#
_cell.length_a   1.000
_cell.length_b   1.000
_cell.length_c   1.000
_cell.angle_alpha   90.00
_cell.angle_beta   90.00
_cell.angle_gamma   90.00
#
_symmetry.space_group_name_H-M   'P 1'
#
loop_
_entity.id
_entity.type
_entity.pdbx_description
1 polymer ?
#
loop_
_entity_poly.entity_id
_entity_poly.type
_entity_poly.pdbx_seq_one_letter_code
_entity_poly.pdbx_strand_id
1 'polypeptide(L)' 'DPDNKKIIICDEKLKKIFAGKERVGFLEISGLINPHFLK' A
#
# COMPACT_ATOMS: atom_id res chain seq x y z
N ASP A 1 10.18 -4.11 1.79
CA ASP A 1 11.25 -4.75 1.05
C ASP A 1 12.34 -5.06 2.07
N PRO A 2 12.90 -6.28 2.08
CA PRO A 2 13.88 -6.69 3.09
C PRO A 2 15.17 -5.84 3.06
N ASP A 3 15.51 -5.27 1.90
CA ASP A 3 16.64 -4.36 1.72
C ASP A 3 16.23 -2.90 1.99
N ASN A 4 15.01 -2.53 1.56
CA ASN A 4 14.47 -1.18 1.75
C ASN A 4 13.15 -1.14 2.54
N LYS A 5 13.26 -0.81 3.84
CA LYS A 5 12.11 -0.70 4.75
C LYS A 5 11.13 0.44 4.40
N LYS A 6 11.48 1.34 3.48
CA LYS A 6 10.59 2.42 3.01
C LYS A 6 9.61 1.96 1.93
N ILE A 7 9.83 0.78 1.35
CA ILE A 7 8.98 0.19 0.33
C ILE A 7 8.22 -0.99 0.95
N ILE A 8 6.92 -1.04 0.74
CA ILE A 8 6.09 -2.17 1.11
C ILE A 8 5.81 -2.99 -0.14
N ILE A 9 6.04 -4.29 -0.03
CA ILE A 9 5.69 -5.25 -1.08
C ILE A 9 4.28 -5.71 -0.77
N CYS A 10 3.37 -5.53 -1.72
CA CYS A 10 1.97 -5.77 -1.54
C CYS A 10 1.64 -7.23 -1.83
N ASP A 11 1.10 -7.91 -0.82
CA ASP A 11 0.48 -9.22 -0.96
C ASP A 11 -0.91 -9.12 -1.62
N GLU A 12 -1.58 -10.22 -1.95
CA GLU A 12 -2.84 -10.22 -2.71
C GLU A 12 -3.93 -9.34 -2.08
N LYS A 13 -4.01 -9.34 -0.74
CA LYS A 13 -4.96 -8.47 -0.01
C LYS A 13 -4.58 -7.00 -0.10
N LEU A 14 -3.30 -6.68 0.00
CA LEU A 14 -2.81 -5.31 -0.10
C LEU A 14 -2.96 -4.78 -1.53
N LYS A 15 -2.76 -5.63 -2.55
CA LYS A 15 -3.01 -5.29 -3.95
C LYS A 15 -4.47 -4.85 -4.15
N LYS A 16 -5.45 -5.51 -3.52
CA LYS A 16 -6.87 -5.09 -3.61
C LYS A 16 -7.11 -3.70 -2.99
N ILE A 17 -6.42 -3.38 -1.89
CA ILE A 17 -6.56 -2.10 -1.19
C ILE A 17 -5.82 -0.98 -1.94
N PHE A 18 -4.63 -1.27 -2.46
CA PHE A 18 -3.72 -0.31 -3.08
C PHE A 18 -3.84 -0.25 -4.62
N ALA A 19 -5.05 -0.44 -5.15
CA ALA A 19 -5.35 -0.33 -6.58
C ALA A 19 -4.48 -1.22 -7.51
N GLY A 20 -4.15 -2.43 -7.06
CA GLY A 20 -3.37 -3.42 -7.79
C GLY A 20 -1.86 -3.20 -7.76
N LYS A 21 -1.35 -2.19 -7.03
CA LYS A 21 0.09 -1.92 -6.94
C LYS A 21 0.82 -3.06 -6.25
N GLU A 22 1.92 -3.52 -6.85
CA GLU A 22 2.79 -4.56 -6.26
C GLU A 22 3.76 -4.00 -5.21
N ARG A 23 4.11 -2.73 -5.33
CA ARG A 23 5.01 -2.03 -4.41
C ARG A 23 4.46 -0.64 -4.14
N VAL A 24 4.43 -0.25 -2.87
CA VAL A 24 4.01 1.10 -2.44
C VAL A 24 5.05 1.71 -1.53
N GLY A 25 5.30 3.01 -1.69
CA GLY A 25 6.14 3.76 -0.78
C GLY A 25 5.39 4.10 0.51
N PHE A 26 6.11 4.16 1.63
CA PHE A 26 5.52 4.44 2.95
C PHE A 26 4.68 5.73 2.98
N LEU A 27 5.11 6.77 2.27
CA LEU A 27 4.44 8.07 2.23
C LEU A 27 3.12 8.06 1.44
N GLU A 28 2.95 7.17 0.45
CA GLU A 28 1.77 7.15 -0.42
C GLU A 28 0.63 6.29 0.15
N ILE A 29 0.91 5.46 1.15
CA ILE A 29 -0.09 4.56 1.78
C ILE A 29 -1.31 5.33 2.25
N SER A 30 -1.11 6.47 2.92
CA SER A 30 -2.19 7.23 3.54
C SER A 30 -3.24 7.64 2.51
N GLY A 31 -2.82 8.05 1.31
CA GLY A 31 -3.75 8.40 0.22
C GLY A 31 -4.47 7.19 -0.36
N LEU A 32 -3.80 6.03 -0.43
CA LEU A 32 -4.39 4.80 -0.97
C LEU A 32 -5.37 4.14 -0.01
N ILE A 33 -5.17 4.30 1.31
CA ILE A 33 -6.06 3.75 2.35
C ILE A 33 -7.23 4.69 2.66
N ASN A 34 -7.08 6.00 2.47
CA ASN A 34 -8.12 7.00 2.72
C ASN A 34 -9.53 6.65 2.18
N PRO A 35 -9.72 6.15 0.93
CA PRO A 35 -11.05 5.82 0.42
C PRO A 35 -11.69 4.58 1.07
N HIS A 36 -10.94 3.78 1.82
CA HIS A 36 -11.45 2.58 2.49
C HIS A 36 -12.01 2.85 3.89
N PHE A 37 -11.75 4.03 4.45
CA PHE A 37 -12.35 4.42 5.72
C PHE A 37 -13.76 4.95 5.50
N LEU A 38 -14.72 4.37 6.23
CA LEU A 38 -16.07 4.91 6.34
C LEU A 38 -16.00 6.27 7.06
N LYS A 39 -16.78 7.24 6.58
CA LYS A 39 -16.93 8.55 7.23
C LYS A 39 -17.77 8.45 8.49
#